data_AF-M4RED7-F1
#
_entry.id   AF-M4RED7-F1
#
_cell.length_a   1.000
_cell.length_b   1.000
_cell.length_c   1.000
_cell.angle_alpha   90.00
_cell.angle_beta   90.00
_cell.angle_gamma   90.00
#
_symmetry.space_group_name_H-M   'P 1'
#
loop_
_entity.id
_entity.type
_entity.pdbx_description
1 polymer ?
#
loop_
_entity_poly.entity_id
_entity_poly.type
_entity_poly.pdbx_seq_one_letter_code
_entity_poly.pdbx_strand_id
1 'polypeptide(L)'
;MFSMSTPFGRMSIFRPVAETTKTDLIVDRLTRAIESGILKNGEKLPGEAHMAHLFAVSPITAREALEQLRTDGLVTTRRGRDGGSFVVSDPAGNISRLERSLLHMSTMELRDFQTYYTTLMSHSAQLAMHNIAHDGRNNLLDTLRTLIADLSNTSASAHTDTGQPGDTAFPPGYHEMQLHLEIAAVTQSPSTVNALLELQNKLHHLLWLRFTDLNLASTLVGIYRQAEHDLIQRNSKSFEEHILTPINEGFAWLISRRFALRCAESGTRYRNAAHADTPEQVAHRIHKMFNAYAVILHQWDMDVTDAISRSVITKQEFDALSERLTRPFLEQHPESIGGGLIPSPDFLPDAPWHSSWWIAEHGSHETTTIKPLQVSSNPRSASFYDFTQQDWWVGPQQVDGLHITGPYIDYICSKEFALTLSRPFYANQRFAGVLGIDLSSKTVEDLADDQLAALKRPAAVVTGERYVIASTAVQLPCGTFVTDVPSTEAVSVVNCGPLGPANDTSTTAARESLTLLTF
;
A
#
# COMPACT_ATOMS: atom_id res chain seq x y z
N MET A 1 -17.06 -7.30 14.39
CA MET A 1 -17.73 -8.57 14.07
C MET A 1 -17.86 -8.59 12.55
N PHE A 2 -16.93 -9.26 11.84
CA PHE A 2 -16.89 -9.24 10.38
C PHE A 2 -18.10 -9.99 9.81
N SER A 3 -18.91 -9.34 8.98
CA SER A 3 -20.02 -9.98 8.26
C SER A 3 -19.46 -10.91 7.17
N MET A 4 -19.30 -12.19 7.49
CA MET A 4 -18.90 -13.25 6.54
C MET A 4 -20.10 -13.73 5.70
N SER A 5 -20.61 -12.88 4.82
CA SER A 5 -21.76 -13.23 3.96
C SER A 5 -21.49 -13.04 2.46
N THR A 6 -20.30 -13.41 1.97
CA THR A 6 -20.08 -13.58 0.53
C THR A 6 -19.05 -14.70 0.28
N PRO A 7 -19.31 -15.70 -0.58
CA PRO A 7 -18.36 -16.78 -0.81
C PRO A 7 -17.18 -16.30 -1.66
N PHE A 8 -16.10 -15.86 -1.01
CA PHE A 8 -14.84 -15.36 -1.59
C PHE A 8 -14.18 -16.27 -2.66
N GLY A 9 -14.53 -17.56 -2.72
CA GLY A 9 -13.76 -18.56 -3.47
C GLY A 9 -13.89 -18.54 -5.01
N ARG A 10 -14.95 -17.94 -5.59
CA ARG A 10 -15.19 -18.02 -7.06
C ARG A 10 -14.84 -16.75 -7.83
N MET A 11 -14.84 -15.58 -7.20
CA MET A 11 -14.46 -14.31 -7.86
C MET A 11 -12.96 -14.25 -8.18
N SER A 12 -12.12 -14.99 -7.46
CA SER A 12 -10.68 -15.10 -7.73
C SER A 12 -10.36 -15.73 -9.10
N ILE A 13 -11.28 -16.52 -9.67
CA ILE A 13 -11.06 -17.32 -10.89
C ILE A 13 -11.19 -16.47 -12.17
N PHE A 14 -12.06 -15.47 -12.19
CA PHE A 14 -12.36 -14.66 -13.39
C PHE A 14 -11.64 -13.31 -13.41
N ARG A 15 -10.47 -13.27 -12.78
CA ARG A 15 -9.70 -12.07 -12.53
C ARG A 15 -8.85 -11.71 -13.76
N PRO A 16 -8.82 -10.44 -14.20
CA PRO A 16 -7.86 -9.99 -15.19
C PRO A 16 -6.42 -10.25 -14.73
N VAL A 17 -5.60 -10.75 -15.64
CA VAL A 17 -4.17 -11.00 -15.41
C VAL A 17 -3.44 -9.68 -15.68
N ALA A 18 -2.65 -9.20 -14.73
CA ALA A 18 -1.80 -8.03 -14.95
C ALA A 18 -0.74 -8.37 -16.00
N GLU A 19 -0.60 -7.54 -17.04
CA GLU A 19 0.43 -7.69 -18.06
C GLU A 19 1.70 -6.96 -17.60
N THR A 20 2.63 -7.69 -16.97
CA THR A 20 4.01 -7.22 -16.77
C THR A 20 4.88 -7.79 -17.88
N THR A 21 5.66 -6.95 -18.58
CA THR A 21 6.51 -7.46 -19.65
C THR A 21 7.72 -8.21 -19.09
N LYS A 22 8.29 -9.14 -19.88
CA LYS A 22 9.52 -9.83 -19.50
C LYS A 22 10.71 -8.87 -19.37
N THR A 23 10.70 -7.76 -20.11
CA THR A 23 11.72 -6.71 -20.03
C THR A 23 11.67 -6.07 -18.65
N ASP A 24 10.48 -5.65 -18.19
CA ASP A 24 10.29 -5.02 -16.87
C ASP A 24 10.79 -5.92 -15.75
N LEU A 25 10.44 -7.21 -15.80
CA LEU A 25 10.89 -8.19 -14.81
C LEU A 25 12.42 -8.36 -14.74
N ILE A 26 13.12 -8.25 -15.87
CA ILE A 26 14.58 -8.35 -15.92
C ILE A 26 15.21 -7.08 -15.36
N VAL A 27 14.73 -5.90 -15.77
CA VAL A 27 15.19 -4.60 -15.26
C VAL A 27 15.05 -4.57 -13.75
N ASP A 28 13.84 -4.81 -13.26
CA ASP A 28 13.49 -4.84 -11.85
C ASP A 28 14.36 -5.84 -11.04
N ARG A 29 14.60 -7.04 -11.57
CA ARG A 29 15.49 -8.03 -10.94
C ARG A 29 16.94 -7.59 -10.87
N LEU A 30 17.49 -6.99 -11.93
CA LEU A 30 18.88 -6.52 -11.95
C LEU A 30 19.06 -5.27 -11.10
N THR A 31 18.11 -4.32 -11.13
CA THR A 31 18.09 -3.15 -10.26
C THR A 31 18.15 -3.57 -8.79
N ARG A 32 17.29 -4.51 -8.36
CA ARG A 32 17.32 -5.08 -7.01
C ARG A 32 18.68 -5.67 -6.64
N ALA A 33 19.28 -6.44 -7.55
CA ALA A 33 20.59 -7.05 -7.31
C ALA A 33 21.72 -6.02 -7.19
N ILE A 34 21.60 -4.87 -7.85
CA ILE A 34 22.55 -3.75 -7.75
C ILE A 34 22.32 -2.95 -6.46
N GLU A 35 21.07 -2.65 -6.12
CA GLU A 35 20.67 -1.90 -4.91
C GLU A 35 21.03 -2.65 -3.62
N SER A 36 20.83 -3.97 -3.63
CA SER A 36 21.24 -4.89 -2.56
C SER A 36 22.76 -5.02 -2.41
N GLY A 37 23.52 -4.65 -3.44
CA GLY A 37 24.97 -4.89 -3.52
C GLY A 37 25.35 -6.34 -3.78
N ILE A 38 24.40 -7.21 -4.16
CA ILE A 38 24.70 -8.57 -4.65
C ILE A 38 25.56 -8.48 -5.92
N LEU A 39 25.20 -7.56 -6.82
CA LEU A 39 26.01 -7.15 -7.95
C LEU A 39 26.83 -5.92 -7.55
N LYS A 40 28.16 -6.07 -7.58
CA LYS A 40 29.08 -5.05 -7.06
C LYS A 40 29.36 -3.95 -8.07
N ASN A 41 29.73 -2.78 -7.58
CA ASN A 41 30.18 -1.69 -8.44
C ASN A 41 31.35 -2.13 -9.33
N GLY A 42 31.27 -1.86 -10.63
CA GLY A 42 32.28 -2.27 -11.60
C GLY A 42 32.23 -3.75 -12.00
N GLU A 43 31.32 -4.55 -11.47
CA GLU A 43 31.12 -5.94 -11.88
C GLU A 43 30.64 -6.02 -13.32
N LYS A 44 31.21 -6.95 -14.11
CA LYS A 44 30.84 -7.14 -15.52
C LYS A 44 29.62 -8.04 -15.63
N LEU A 45 28.54 -7.51 -16.20
CA LEU A 45 27.34 -8.31 -16.48
C LEU A 45 27.58 -9.28 -17.65
N PRO A 46 26.84 -10.40 -17.70
CA PRO A 46 26.83 -11.28 -18.87
C PRO A 46 26.48 -10.50 -20.14
N GLY A 47 27.16 -10.81 -21.26
CA GLY A 47 26.81 -10.22 -22.55
C GLY A 47 25.39 -10.59 -22.99
N GLU A 48 24.79 -9.77 -23.87
CA GLU A 48 23.37 -9.88 -24.28
C GLU A 48 22.91 -11.31 -24.59
N ALA A 49 23.69 -12.05 -25.39
CA ALA A 49 23.34 -13.41 -25.78
C ALA A 49 23.36 -14.40 -24.60
N HIS A 50 24.31 -14.27 -23.69
CA HIS A 50 24.39 -15.10 -22.49
C HIS A 50 23.28 -14.72 -21.50
N MET A 51 23.01 -13.42 -21.34
CA MET A 51 21.92 -12.93 -20.50
C MET A 51 20.55 -13.43 -21.00
N ALA A 52 20.32 -13.39 -22.31
CA ALA A 52 19.10 -13.93 -22.92
C ALA A 52 18.92 -15.43 -22.63
N HIS A 53 20.01 -16.21 -22.66
CA HIS A 53 19.99 -17.62 -22.28
C HIS A 53 19.67 -17.82 -20.78
N LEU A 54 20.31 -17.06 -19.89
CA LEU A 54 20.09 -17.16 -18.44
C LEU A 54 18.65 -16.82 -18.02
N PHE A 55 18.04 -15.82 -18.65
CA PHE A 55 16.67 -15.41 -18.36
C PHE A 55 15.60 -16.11 -19.21
N ALA A 56 16.00 -16.99 -20.13
CA ALA A 56 15.09 -17.65 -21.10
C ALA A 56 14.21 -16.64 -21.87
N VAL A 57 14.83 -15.57 -22.38
CA VAL A 57 14.18 -14.50 -23.17
C VAL A 57 14.84 -14.32 -24.53
N SER A 58 14.24 -13.49 -25.40
CA SER A 58 14.86 -13.14 -26.68
C SER A 58 16.09 -12.24 -26.46
N PRO A 59 17.10 -12.26 -27.35
CA PRO A 59 18.21 -11.31 -27.30
C PRO A 59 17.78 -9.84 -27.38
N ILE A 60 16.65 -9.56 -28.02
CA ILE A 60 16.07 -8.20 -28.09
C ILE A 60 15.58 -7.77 -26.71
N THR A 61 14.83 -8.62 -26.01
CA THR A 61 14.35 -8.38 -24.63
C THR A 61 15.50 -8.14 -23.66
N ALA A 62 16.58 -8.94 -23.74
CA ALA A 62 17.76 -8.74 -22.90
C ALA A 62 18.49 -7.42 -23.21
N ARG A 63 18.55 -7.03 -24.49
CA ARG A 63 19.12 -5.73 -24.91
C ARG A 63 18.28 -4.56 -24.42
N GLU A 64 16.96 -4.64 -24.55
CA GLU A 64 16.03 -3.62 -24.04
C GLU A 64 16.19 -3.43 -22.53
N ALA A 65 16.29 -4.52 -21.77
CA ALA A 65 16.51 -4.44 -20.33
C ALA A 65 17.86 -3.78 -19.97
N LEU A 66 18.95 -4.15 -20.67
CA LEU A 66 20.25 -3.51 -20.46
C LEU A 66 20.26 -2.02 -20.87
N GLU A 67 19.51 -1.66 -21.91
CA GLU A 67 19.37 -0.28 -22.36
C GLU A 67 18.58 0.57 -21.35
N GLN A 68 17.52 0.00 -20.76
CA GLN A 68 16.77 0.64 -19.69
C GLN A 68 17.65 0.85 -18.46
N LEU A 69 18.37 -0.18 -17.99
CA LEU A 69 19.31 -0.06 -16.86
C LEU A 69 20.42 0.97 -17.11
N ARG A 70 20.85 1.14 -18.37
CA ARG A 70 21.81 2.17 -18.76
C ARG A 70 21.20 3.57 -18.70
N THR A 71 19.95 3.71 -19.11
CA THR A 71 19.18 4.96 -19.01
C THR A 71 18.96 5.35 -17.54
N ASP A 72 18.70 4.37 -16.68
CA ASP A 72 18.53 4.55 -15.24
C ASP A 72 19.87 4.79 -14.50
N GLY A 73 21.00 4.73 -15.21
CA GLY A 73 22.33 4.98 -14.66
C GLY A 73 22.89 3.85 -13.80
N LEU A 74 22.28 2.66 -13.82
CA LEU A 74 22.68 1.48 -13.04
C LEU A 74 23.77 0.65 -13.73
N VAL A 75 23.98 0.88 -15.03
CA VAL A 75 24.96 0.16 -15.85
C VAL A 75 25.65 1.11 -16.81
N THR A 76 26.96 0.92 -17.04
CA THR A 76 27.74 1.62 -18.05
C THR A 76 28.30 0.65 -19.09
N THR A 77 28.40 1.09 -20.35
CA THR A 77 28.95 0.28 -21.44
C THR A 77 30.36 0.73 -21.80
N ARG A 78 31.31 -0.19 -21.78
CA ARG A 78 32.69 0.05 -22.28
C ARG A 78 32.86 -0.60 -23.65
N ARG A 79 33.44 0.12 -24.62
CA ARG A 79 33.74 -0.39 -25.96
C ARG A 79 35.12 -1.08 -25.99
N GLY A 80 35.30 -2.06 -26.89
CA GLY A 80 36.58 -2.75 -27.13
C GLY A 80 36.49 -4.27 -27.01
N ARG A 81 37.63 -4.97 -27.18
CA ARG A 81 37.74 -6.44 -27.13
C ARG A 81 37.31 -7.03 -25.77
N ASP A 82 37.57 -6.29 -24.68
CA ASP A 82 37.12 -6.62 -23.32
C ASP A 82 35.90 -5.80 -22.87
N GLY A 83 35.24 -5.13 -23.83
CA GLY A 83 34.05 -4.33 -23.62
C GLY A 83 32.84 -5.12 -23.10
N GLY A 84 31.80 -4.40 -22.72
CA GLY A 84 30.57 -4.97 -22.16
C GLY A 84 29.86 -4.00 -21.22
N SER A 85 28.84 -4.52 -20.55
CA SER A 85 28.04 -3.81 -19.55
C SER A 85 28.63 -4.02 -18.15
N PHE A 86 28.84 -2.94 -17.42
CA PHE A 86 29.40 -2.94 -16.06
C PHE A 86 28.46 -2.23 -15.11
N VAL A 87 28.26 -2.79 -13.92
CA VAL A 87 27.40 -2.23 -12.88
C VAL A 87 27.96 -0.89 -12.40
N VAL A 88 27.07 0.08 -12.22
CA VAL A 88 27.33 1.36 -11.55
C VAL A 88 26.50 1.34 -10.27
N SER A 89 27.17 1.19 -9.14
CA SER A 89 26.52 1.14 -7.82
C SER A 89 27.26 2.06 -6.86
N ASP A 90 26.51 2.92 -6.18
CA ASP A 90 26.99 3.74 -5.09
C ASP A 90 26.09 3.52 -3.85
N PRO A 91 26.66 3.28 -2.66
CA PRO A 91 25.83 3.01 -1.47
C PRO A 91 24.83 4.13 -1.15
N ALA A 92 25.23 5.40 -1.31
CA ALA A 92 24.36 6.55 -1.06
C ALA A 92 23.21 6.67 -2.06
N GLY A 93 23.47 6.41 -3.35
CA GLY A 93 22.41 6.40 -4.38
C GLY A 93 21.47 5.20 -4.24
N ASN A 94 21.97 4.04 -3.81
CA ASN A 94 21.13 2.88 -3.46
C ASN A 94 20.15 3.21 -2.33
N ILE A 95 20.64 3.79 -1.23
CA ILE A 95 19.78 4.27 -0.13
C ILE A 95 18.74 5.25 -0.66
N SER A 96 19.16 6.24 -1.45
CA SER A 96 18.25 7.26 -2.01
C SER A 96 17.18 6.67 -2.92
N ARG A 97 17.49 5.61 -3.69
CA ARG A 97 16.53 4.88 -4.53
C ARG A 97 15.51 4.10 -3.68
N LEU A 98 15.99 3.37 -2.68
CA LEU A 98 15.13 2.63 -1.75
C LEU A 98 14.23 3.58 -0.94
N GLU A 99 14.74 4.74 -0.51
CA GLU A 99 13.93 5.77 0.17
C GLU A 99 12.85 6.37 -0.72
N ARG A 100 13.15 6.58 -2.02
CA ARG A 100 12.13 6.98 -2.99
C ARG A 100 11.07 5.90 -3.18
N SER A 101 11.48 4.64 -3.28
CA SER A 101 10.56 3.49 -3.32
C SER A 101 9.68 3.44 -2.06
N LEU A 102 10.24 3.70 -0.88
CA LEU A 102 9.51 3.76 0.38
C LEU A 102 8.42 4.85 0.38
N LEU A 103 8.71 6.03 -0.19
CA LEU A 103 7.73 7.11 -0.34
C LEU A 103 6.58 6.74 -1.28
N HIS A 104 6.81 5.82 -2.23
CA HIS A 104 5.77 5.30 -3.11
C HIS A 104 4.92 4.19 -2.48
N MET A 105 5.23 3.71 -1.27
CA MET A 105 4.41 2.75 -0.55
C MET A 105 3.58 3.44 0.53
N SER A 106 2.30 3.10 0.67
CA SER A 106 1.44 3.57 1.77
C SER A 106 1.82 2.89 3.09
N THR A 107 1.52 3.51 4.24
CA THR A 107 1.72 2.83 5.53
C THR A 107 0.78 1.64 5.72
N MET A 108 -0.36 1.66 5.03
CA MET A 108 -1.31 0.56 5.03
C MET A 108 -0.78 -0.66 4.27
N GLU A 109 -0.14 -0.45 3.12
CA GLU A 109 0.58 -1.51 2.38
C GLU A 109 1.75 -2.07 3.19
N LEU A 110 2.56 -1.20 3.83
CA LEU A 110 3.63 -1.65 4.72
C LEU A 110 3.10 -2.53 5.85
N ARG A 111 1.96 -2.18 6.44
CA ARG A 111 1.31 -2.96 7.50
C ARG A 111 0.70 -4.27 6.99
N ASP A 112 0.14 -4.28 5.78
CA ASP A 112 -0.32 -5.52 5.14
C ASP A 112 0.85 -6.48 4.91
N PHE A 113 1.96 -5.97 4.35
CA PHE A 113 3.18 -6.75 4.20
C PHE A 113 3.74 -7.22 5.54
N GLN A 114 3.73 -6.40 6.59
CA GLN A 114 4.11 -6.83 7.93
C GLN A 114 3.25 -7.99 8.42
N THR A 115 1.92 -7.88 8.26
CA THR A 115 0.96 -8.92 8.66
C THR A 115 1.24 -10.23 7.93
N TYR A 116 1.48 -10.16 6.61
CA TYR A 116 1.78 -11.34 5.83
C TYR A 116 3.14 -11.95 6.20
N TYR A 117 4.17 -11.11 6.37
CA TYR A 117 5.53 -11.53 6.70
C TYR A 117 5.57 -12.24 8.06
N THR A 118 4.98 -11.62 9.09
CA THR A 118 4.93 -12.17 10.44
C THR A 118 4.12 -13.46 10.52
N THR A 119 3.03 -13.58 9.74
CA THR A 119 2.25 -14.83 9.65
C THR A 119 3.09 -15.98 9.08
N LEU A 120 3.81 -15.74 7.97
CA LEU A 120 4.70 -16.75 7.36
C LEU A 120 5.83 -17.15 8.32
N MET A 121 6.44 -16.16 8.96
CA MET A 121 7.59 -16.38 9.84
C MET A 121 7.23 -17.00 11.19
N SER A 122 6.07 -16.65 11.77
CA SER A 122 5.57 -17.25 13.02
C SER A 122 5.44 -18.76 12.88
N HIS A 123 4.69 -19.21 11.87
CA HIS A 123 4.50 -20.63 11.61
C HIS A 123 5.83 -21.34 11.29
N SER A 124 6.68 -20.70 10.48
CA SER A 124 7.97 -21.27 10.08
C SER A 124 8.93 -21.41 11.26
N ALA A 125 9.01 -20.41 12.14
CA ALA A 125 9.85 -20.43 13.35
C ALA A 125 9.40 -21.50 14.34
N GLN A 126 8.08 -21.64 14.55
CA GLN A 126 7.53 -22.71 15.39
C GLN A 126 7.90 -24.10 14.83
N LEU A 127 7.77 -24.32 13.52
CA LEU A 127 8.13 -25.59 12.89
C LEU A 127 9.64 -25.86 12.92
N ALA A 128 10.47 -24.82 12.78
CA ALA A 128 11.92 -24.93 12.89
C ALA A 128 12.37 -25.51 14.24
N MET A 129 11.55 -25.40 15.28
CA MET A 129 11.85 -25.91 16.62
C MET A 129 11.37 -27.34 16.87
N HIS A 130 10.38 -27.82 16.09
CA HIS A 130 9.79 -29.15 16.25
C HIS A 130 10.32 -30.17 15.22
N ASN A 131 10.59 -29.74 13.99
CA ASN A 131 10.80 -30.62 12.84
C ASN A 131 12.21 -30.53 12.22
N ILE A 132 13.17 -29.92 12.91
CA ILE A 132 14.50 -29.74 12.36
C ILE A 132 15.41 -30.93 12.60
N ALA A 133 15.97 -31.49 11.51
CA ALA A 133 17.05 -32.46 11.59
C ALA A 133 18.32 -31.80 12.17
N HIS A 134 19.25 -32.60 12.71
CA HIS A 134 20.50 -32.09 13.28
C HIS A 134 21.28 -31.20 12.31
N ASP A 135 21.35 -31.58 11.04
CA ASP A 135 22.08 -30.82 10.01
C ASP A 135 21.39 -29.49 9.67
N GLY A 136 20.05 -29.49 9.55
CA GLY A 136 19.28 -28.26 9.32
C GLY A 136 19.46 -27.25 10.46
N ARG A 137 19.56 -27.72 11.71
CA ARG A 137 19.81 -26.85 12.86
C ARG A 137 21.19 -26.22 12.82
N ASN A 138 22.20 -26.96 12.38
CA ASN A 138 23.55 -26.43 12.25
C ASN A 138 23.59 -25.34 11.16
N ASN A 139 22.92 -25.55 10.03
CA ASN A 139 22.82 -24.54 8.96
C ASN A 139 22.13 -23.24 9.46
N LEU A 140 21.05 -23.35 10.24
CA LEU A 140 20.41 -22.19 10.86
C LEU A 140 21.34 -21.47 11.84
N LEU A 141 22.08 -22.20 12.67
CA LEU A 141 23.05 -21.62 13.59
C LEU A 141 24.17 -20.89 12.83
N ASP A 142 24.68 -21.47 11.75
CA ASP A 142 25.73 -20.86 10.94
C ASP A 142 25.23 -19.59 10.24
N THR A 143 23.98 -19.60 9.75
CA THR A 143 23.34 -18.43 9.14
C THR A 143 23.10 -17.33 10.17
N LEU A 144 22.60 -17.66 11.36
CA LEU A 144 22.45 -16.72 12.49
C LEU A 144 23.80 -16.10 12.88
N ARG A 145 24.85 -16.92 13.05
CA ARG A 145 26.18 -16.44 13.42
C ARG A 145 26.78 -15.51 12.37
N THR A 146 26.57 -15.82 11.09
CA THR A 146 27.01 -14.97 9.98
C THR A 146 26.31 -13.61 10.05
N LEU A 147 24.98 -13.60 10.22
CA LEU A 147 24.21 -12.36 10.39
C LEU A 147 24.67 -11.55 11.62
N ILE A 148 24.87 -12.20 12.77
CA ILE A 148 25.33 -11.56 14.01
C ILE A 148 26.72 -10.94 13.81
N ALA A 149 27.64 -11.63 13.14
CA ALA A 149 28.98 -11.14 12.85
C ALA A 149 28.92 -9.89 11.96
N ASP A 150 28.12 -9.92 10.90
CA ASP A 150 27.94 -8.79 9.98
C ASP A 150 27.32 -7.56 10.65
N LEU A 151 26.28 -7.76 11.47
CA LEU A 151 25.68 -6.68 12.25
C LEU A 151 26.66 -6.08 13.27
N SER A 152 27.47 -6.94 13.90
CA SER A 152 28.50 -6.49 14.85
C SER A 152 29.60 -5.68 14.16
N ASN A 153 30.02 -6.08 12.96
CA ASN A 153 31.01 -5.36 12.17
C ASN A 153 30.47 -4.01 11.65
N THR A 154 29.20 -3.97 11.23
CA THR A 154 28.53 -2.77 10.75
C THR A 154 28.45 -1.71 11.85
N SER A 155 28.06 -2.11 13.07
CA SER A 155 28.01 -1.21 14.22
C SER A 155 29.39 -0.74 14.69
N ALA A 156 30.44 -1.57 14.57
CA ALA A 156 31.80 -1.21 14.95
C ALA A 156 32.50 -0.25 13.97
N SER A 157 32.30 -0.42 12.66
CA SER A 157 32.93 0.39 11.61
C SER A 157 32.54 1.88 11.68
N ALA A 158 31.37 2.19 12.25
CA ALA A 158 30.91 3.56 12.45
C ALA A 158 31.76 4.39 13.44
N HIS A 159 32.59 3.73 14.27
CA HIS A 159 33.46 4.39 15.23
C HIS A 159 34.89 4.64 14.70
N THR A 160 35.18 4.20 13.47
CA THR A 160 36.47 4.43 12.82
C THR A 160 36.30 5.41 11.65
N ASP A 161 36.92 6.59 11.76
CA ASP A 161 36.86 7.74 10.85
C ASP A 161 37.56 7.53 9.49
N THR A 162 37.52 6.30 8.96
CA THR A 162 38.08 5.96 7.65
C THR A 162 36.94 5.93 6.63
N GLY A 163 36.58 7.10 6.14
CA GLY A 163 35.45 7.38 5.24
C GLY A 163 35.53 6.75 3.84
N GLN A 164 35.51 5.42 3.75
CA GLN A 164 35.03 4.73 2.56
C GLN A 164 33.93 3.73 2.96
N PRO A 165 32.66 3.98 2.58
CA PRO A 165 31.63 2.96 2.73
C PRO A 165 32.06 1.74 1.92
N GLY A 166 32.05 0.57 2.55
CA GLY A 166 32.37 -0.69 1.87
C GLY A 166 31.50 -0.88 0.63
N ASP A 167 32.04 -1.60 -0.37
CA ASP A 167 31.43 -1.84 -1.69
C ASP A 167 30.04 -2.52 -1.67
N THR A 168 29.51 -2.90 -0.51
CA THR A 168 28.23 -3.60 -0.34
C THR A 168 27.28 -2.75 0.51
N ALA A 169 26.14 -2.36 -0.07
CA ALA A 169 25.21 -1.43 0.57
C ALA A 169 24.46 -2.04 1.77
N PHE A 170 24.27 -3.36 1.88
CA PHE A 170 23.51 -3.97 3.00
C PHE A 170 23.86 -5.45 3.30
N PRO A 171 25.11 -5.81 3.69
CA PRO A 171 25.43 -7.21 4.04
C PRO A 171 24.48 -7.84 5.08
N PRO A 172 24.09 -7.13 6.17
CA PRO A 172 23.13 -7.68 7.13
C PRO A 172 21.75 -8.00 6.53
N GLY A 173 21.27 -7.18 5.60
CA GLY A 173 19.96 -7.39 4.96
C GLY A 173 19.92 -8.66 4.13
N TYR A 174 20.99 -8.95 3.39
CA TYR A 174 21.12 -10.19 2.65
C TYR A 174 21.14 -11.42 3.58
N HIS A 175 21.95 -11.40 4.64
CA HIS A 175 22.04 -12.54 5.56
C HIS A 175 20.77 -12.76 6.38
N GLU A 176 20.05 -11.69 6.73
CA GLU A 176 18.74 -11.82 7.37
C GLU A 176 17.69 -12.40 6.41
N MET A 177 17.68 -11.94 5.16
CA MET A 177 16.80 -12.52 4.14
C MET A 177 17.05 -14.02 3.99
N GLN A 178 18.32 -14.45 3.93
CA GLN A 178 18.71 -15.85 3.89
C GLN A 178 18.27 -16.61 5.15
N LEU A 179 18.47 -16.04 6.33
CA LEU A 179 17.98 -16.63 7.59
C LEU A 179 16.47 -16.91 7.52
N HIS A 180 15.68 -15.95 7.06
CA HIS A 180 14.23 -16.11 6.95
C HIS A 180 13.84 -17.21 5.95
N LEU A 181 14.56 -17.32 4.82
CA LEU A 181 14.36 -18.38 3.83
C LEU A 181 14.73 -19.76 4.39
N GLU A 182 15.84 -19.88 5.12
CA GLU A 182 16.24 -21.13 5.77
C GLU A 182 15.23 -21.56 6.84
N ILE A 183 14.71 -20.62 7.64
CA ILE A 183 13.64 -20.90 8.61
C ILE A 183 12.38 -21.40 7.88
N ALA A 184 11.99 -20.75 6.77
CA ALA A 184 10.86 -21.18 5.95
C ALA A 184 11.10 -22.53 5.27
N ALA A 185 12.33 -22.85 4.87
CA ALA A 185 12.67 -24.12 4.23
C ALA A 185 12.46 -25.32 5.16
N VAL A 186 12.57 -25.13 6.49
CA VAL A 186 12.28 -26.19 7.47
C VAL A 186 10.83 -26.67 7.39
N THR A 187 9.91 -25.85 6.89
CA THR A 187 8.51 -26.25 6.69
C THR A 187 8.35 -27.34 5.63
N GLN A 188 9.37 -27.57 4.79
CA GLN A 188 9.31 -28.49 3.64
C GLN A 188 8.12 -28.20 2.69
N SER A 189 7.62 -26.96 2.72
CA SER A 189 6.53 -26.48 1.89
C SER A 189 7.07 -25.52 0.84
N PRO A 190 7.17 -25.94 -0.44
CA PRO A 190 7.55 -25.06 -1.53
C PRO A 190 6.66 -23.82 -1.62
N SER A 191 5.36 -23.97 -1.30
CA SER A 191 4.41 -22.86 -1.29
C SER A 191 4.76 -21.79 -0.26
N THR A 192 5.21 -22.20 0.94
CA THR A 192 5.61 -21.26 2.01
C THR A 192 6.89 -20.52 1.63
N VAL A 193 7.89 -21.23 1.11
CA VAL A 193 9.15 -20.62 0.66
C VAL A 193 8.89 -19.65 -0.50
N ASN A 194 8.10 -20.05 -1.49
CA ASN A 194 7.75 -19.19 -2.63
C ASN A 194 6.92 -17.97 -2.21
N ALA A 195 6.00 -18.13 -1.26
CA ALA A 195 5.25 -17.00 -0.69
C ALA A 195 6.17 -15.99 0.00
N LEU A 196 7.14 -16.46 0.79
CA LEU A 196 8.12 -15.57 1.44
C LEU A 196 9.02 -14.88 0.41
N LEU A 197 9.48 -15.60 -0.62
CA LEU A 197 10.25 -15.02 -1.72
C LEU A 197 9.45 -13.96 -2.48
N GLU A 198 8.19 -14.22 -2.80
CA GLU A 198 7.31 -13.26 -3.46
C GLU A 198 7.12 -12.00 -2.61
N LEU A 199 6.93 -12.16 -1.30
CA LEU A 199 6.78 -11.04 -0.37
C LEU A 199 8.06 -10.22 -0.23
N GLN A 200 9.22 -10.87 -0.09
CA GLN A 200 10.52 -10.20 -0.06
C GLN A 200 10.79 -9.44 -1.37
N ASN A 201 10.37 -10.00 -2.50
CA ASN A 201 10.44 -9.32 -3.79
C ASN A 201 9.51 -8.10 -3.82
N LYS A 202 8.24 -8.19 -3.39
CA LYS A 202 7.32 -7.04 -3.34
C LYS A 202 7.84 -5.88 -2.48
N LEU A 203 8.61 -6.19 -1.44
CA LEU A 203 9.23 -5.21 -0.58
C LEU A 203 10.49 -4.57 -1.17
N HIS A 204 10.99 -4.98 -2.34
CA HIS A 204 12.16 -4.37 -3.02
C HIS A 204 13.35 -4.05 -2.08
N HIS A 205 13.68 -4.95 -1.15
CA HIS A 205 14.75 -4.72 -0.14
C HIS A 205 14.53 -3.55 0.83
N LEU A 206 13.32 -2.97 0.91
CA LEU A 206 13.02 -1.83 1.78
C LEU A 206 13.43 -2.09 3.23
N LEU A 207 13.16 -3.29 3.78
CA LEU A 207 13.55 -3.66 5.14
C LEU A 207 15.05 -3.51 5.40
N TRP A 208 15.91 -3.52 4.39
CA TRP A 208 17.34 -3.41 4.55
C TRP A 208 17.79 -1.99 4.89
N LEU A 209 17.00 -0.97 4.50
CA LEU A 209 17.25 0.43 4.85
C LEU A 209 17.47 0.64 6.35
N ARG A 210 16.80 -0.15 7.19
CA ARG A 210 16.91 -0.02 8.65
C ARG A 210 18.29 -0.31 9.20
N PHE A 211 19.13 -1.03 8.47
CA PHE A 211 20.52 -1.28 8.88
C PHE A 211 21.42 -0.05 8.70
N THR A 212 20.91 1.03 8.09
CA THR A 212 21.56 2.36 8.16
C THR A 212 21.46 2.99 9.55
N ASP A 213 20.49 2.57 10.38
CA ASP A 213 20.37 2.99 11.77
C ASP A 213 21.24 2.08 12.66
N LEU A 214 22.39 2.61 13.05
CA LEU A 214 23.40 1.88 13.82
C LEU A 214 22.92 1.53 15.24
N ASN A 215 22.03 2.33 15.82
CA ASN A 215 21.47 2.04 17.13
C ASN A 215 20.51 0.86 17.04
N LEU A 216 19.64 0.86 16.03
CA LEU A 216 18.77 -0.27 15.75
C LEU A 216 19.59 -1.52 15.43
N ALA A 217 20.59 -1.42 14.54
CA ALA A 217 21.47 -2.53 14.21
C ALA A 217 22.16 -3.14 15.44
N SER A 218 22.63 -2.30 16.38
CA SER A 218 23.20 -2.76 17.66
C SER A 218 22.19 -3.51 18.53
N THR A 219 20.95 -3.00 18.63
CA THR A 219 19.86 -3.69 19.33
C THR A 219 19.57 -5.07 18.71
N LEU A 220 19.53 -5.15 17.37
CA LEU A 220 19.26 -6.39 16.65
C LEU A 220 20.32 -7.47 16.90
N VAL A 221 21.60 -7.10 17.09
CA VAL A 221 22.66 -8.05 17.50
C VAL A 221 22.27 -8.79 18.78
N GLY A 222 21.75 -8.06 19.78
CA GLY A 222 21.29 -8.65 21.04
C GLY A 222 20.15 -9.64 20.82
N ILE A 223 19.17 -9.27 20.00
CA ILE A 223 18.00 -10.10 19.69
C ILE A 223 18.40 -11.40 18.97
N TYR A 224 19.24 -11.32 17.92
CA TYR A 224 19.66 -12.53 17.21
C TYR A 224 20.57 -13.43 18.05
N ARG A 225 21.38 -12.87 18.98
CA ARG A 225 22.11 -13.70 19.96
C ARG A 225 21.18 -14.47 20.88
N GLN A 226 20.04 -13.88 21.26
CA GLN A 226 19.02 -14.62 22.02
C GLN A 226 18.32 -15.67 21.16
N ALA A 227 18.03 -15.37 19.88
CA ALA A 227 17.52 -16.37 18.95
C ALA A 227 18.49 -17.56 18.77
N GLU A 228 19.81 -17.30 18.68
CA GLU A 228 20.84 -18.35 18.65
C GLU A 228 20.79 -19.20 19.93
N HIS A 229 20.71 -18.56 21.10
CA HIS A 229 20.60 -19.26 22.39
C HIS A 229 19.34 -20.13 22.45
N ASP A 230 18.19 -19.59 22.06
CA ASP A 230 16.91 -20.31 22.07
C ASP A 230 16.91 -21.50 21.13
N LEU A 231 17.54 -21.39 19.95
CA LEU A 231 17.70 -22.49 19.00
C LEU A 231 18.56 -23.62 19.60
N ILE A 232 19.61 -23.28 20.36
CA ILE A 232 20.45 -24.25 21.07
C ILE A 232 19.65 -24.93 22.20
N GLN A 233 18.93 -24.15 23.01
CA GLN A 233 18.16 -24.63 24.16
C GLN A 233 16.81 -25.27 23.79
N ARG A 234 16.42 -25.22 22.51
CA ARG A 234 15.13 -25.68 21.99
C ARG A 234 13.92 -24.96 22.61
N ASN A 235 14.06 -23.67 22.91
CA ASN A 235 12.98 -22.86 23.46
C ASN A 235 12.10 -22.29 22.33
N SER A 236 11.06 -23.04 21.94
CA SER A 236 10.26 -22.71 20.74
C SER A 236 9.60 -21.33 20.79
N LYS A 237 8.93 -21.00 21.90
CA LYS A 237 8.19 -19.74 22.04
C LYS A 237 9.13 -18.52 22.02
N SER A 238 10.23 -18.59 22.75
CA SER A 238 11.22 -17.50 22.80
C SER A 238 11.95 -17.34 21.47
N PHE A 239 12.25 -18.44 20.77
CA PHE A 239 12.82 -18.38 19.42
C PHE A 239 11.89 -17.66 18.45
N GLU A 240 10.61 -18.00 18.43
CA GLU A 240 9.61 -17.30 17.61
C GLU A 240 9.59 -15.79 17.92
N GLU A 241 9.50 -15.42 19.20
CA GLU A 241 9.51 -14.02 19.64
C GLU A 241 10.76 -13.27 19.15
N HIS A 242 11.95 -13.86 19.28
CA HIS A 242 13.20 -13.25 18.83
C HIS A 242 13.40 -13.24 17.30
N ILE A 243 12.67 -14.07 16.53
CA ILE A 243 12.63 -13.97 15.06
C ILE A 243 11.62 -12.92 14.60
N LEU A 244 10.47 -12.81 15.28
CA LEU A 244 9.42 -11.84 14.90
C LEU A 244 9.76 -10.41 15.31
N THR A 245 10.50 -10.20 16.40
CA THR A 245 10.83 -8.86 16.90
C THR A 245 11.61 -8.03 15.86
N PRO A 246 12.71 -8.52 15.24
CA PRO A 246 13.44 -7.77 14.21
C PRO A 246 12.59 -7.39 12.98
N ILE A 247 11.62 -8.23 12.62
CA ILE A 247 10.68 -7.97 11.53
C ILE A 247 9.74 -6.82 11.91
N ASN A 248 9.12 -6.90 13.10
CA ASN A 248 8.22 -5.85 13.61
C ASN A 248 8.92 -4.51 13.77
N GLU A 249 10.12 -4.50 14.37
CA GLU A 249 10.95 -3.30 14.50
C GLU A 249 11.34 -2.75 13.11
N GLY A 250 11.59 -3.61 12.14
CA GLY A 250 11.91 -3.19 10.78
C GLY A 250 10.75 -2.48 10.07
N PHE A 251 9.53 -3.01 10.15
CA PHE A 251 8.36 -2.34 9.58
C PHE A 251 8.02 -1.04 10.32
N ALA A 252 8.13 -1.03 11.66
CA ALA A 252 7.96 0.20 12.45
C ALA A 252 9.00 1.27 12.07
N TRP A 253 10.24 0.86 11.84
CA TRP A 253 11.30 1.75 11.36
C TRP A 253 10.99 2.28 9.95
N LEU A 254 10.50 1.45 9.03
CA LEU A 254 10.11 1.90 7.68
C LEU A 254 8.99 2.94 7.71
N ILE A 255 7.95 2.72 8.52
CA ILE A 255 6.87 3.69 8.72
C ILE A 255 7.43 5.01 9.27
N SER A 256 8.27 4.93 10.29
CA SER A 256 8.94 6.11 10.88
C SER A 256 9.83 6.85 9.89
N ARG A 257 10.59 6.11 9.07
CA ARG A 257 11.49 6.67 8.05
C ARG A 257 10.69 7.34 6.93
N ARG A 258 9.60 6.73 6.47
CA ARG A 258 8.69 7.32 5.48
C ARG A 258 8.17 8.67 5.96
N PHE A 259 7.71 8.76 7.21
CA PHE A 259 7.26 10.04 7.79
C PHE A 259 8.39 11.07 7.86
N ALA A 260 9.58 10.69 8.31
CA ALA A 260 10.72 11.59 8.36
C ALA A 260 11.10 12.14 6.97
N LEU A 261 11.06 11.29 5.94
CA LEU A 261 11.31 11.69 4.55
C LEU A 261 10.23 12.66 4.03
N ARG A 262 8.94 12.37 4.28
CA ARG A 262 7.84 13.28 3.94
C ARG A 262 7.97 14.64 4.63
N CYS A 263 8.29 14.64 5.93
CA CYS A 263 8.53 15.88 6.67
C CYS A 263 9.74 16.67 6.12
N ALA A 264 10.76 16.00 5.59
CA ALA A 264 11.89 16.68 4.94
C ALA A 264 11.49 17.28 3.58
N GLU A 265 10.71 16.56 2.75
CA GLU A 265 10.17 17.08 1.49
C GLU A 265 9.26 18.30 1.72
N SER A 266 8.31 18.17 2.66
CA SER A 266 7.35 19.22 3.01
C SER A 266 7.96 20.35 3.82
N GLY A 267 8.92 20.08 4.70
CA GLY A 267 9.68 21.10 5.43
C GLY A 267 10.46 22.04 4.51
N THR A 268 10.85 21.57 3.33
CA THR A 268 11.43 22.43 2.28
C THR A 268 10.39 23.39 1.69
N ARG A 269 9.11 22.98 1.62
CA ARG A 269 7.97 23.81 1.19
C ARG A 269 7.50 24.80 2.28
N TYR A 270 7.51 24.39 3.57
CA TYR A 270 6.93 25.16 4.68
C TYR A 270 7.93 25.91 5.57
N ARG A 271 9.25 25.74 5.40
CA ARG A 271 10.30 26.53 6.12
C ARG A 271 10.21 28.04 5.93
N ASN A 272 9.47 28.51 4.91
CA ASN A 272 9.23 29.93 4.66
C ASN A 272 7.98 30.48 5.39
N ALA A 273 7.21 29.66 6.09
CA ALA A 273 6.08 30.11 6.90
C ALA A 273 6.57 30.45 8.32
N ALA A 274 6.43 31.71 8.73
CA ALA A 274 6.90 32.20 10.03
C ALA A 274 6.21 31.54 11.24
N HIS A 275 5.11 30.79 11.03
CA HIS A 275 4.33 30.09 12.06
C HIS A 275 3.86 28.74 11.49
N ALA A 276 3.89 27.70 12.31
CA ALA A 276 3.26 26.42 11.95
C ALA A 276 1.74 26.53 12.01
N ASP A 277 1.06 25.75 11.19
CA ASP A 277 -0.39 25.80 11.10
C ASP A 277 -1.06 25.24 12.36
N THR A 278 -2.26 25.74 12.67
CA THR A 278 -3.10 25.22 13.74
C THR A 278 -3.87 23.97 13.28
N PRO A 279 -4.30 23.09 14.20
CA PRO A 279 -5.15 21.95 13.86
C PRO A 279 -6.41 22.34 13.07
N GLU A 280 -7.01 23.49 13.36
CA GLU A 280 -8.20 23.99 12.66
C GLU A 280 -7.90 24.38 11.20
N GLN A 281 -6.73 24.97 10.94
CA GLN A 281 -6.31 25.32 9.57
C GLN A 281 -6.05 24.07 8.74
N VAL A 282 -5.43 23.04 9.33
CA VAL A 282 -5.20 21.75 8.70
C VAL A 282 -6.51 21.01 8.46
N ALA A 283 -7.39 20.97 9.46
CA ALA A 283 -8.73 20.39 9.35
C ALA A 283 -9.54 21.04 8.22
N HIS A 284 -9.46 22.37 8.06
CA HIS A 284 -10.12 23.09 6.97
C HIS A 284 -9.58 22.71 5.58
N ARG A 285 -8.28 22.46 5.44
CA ARG A 285 -7.70 22.02 4.15
C ARG A 285 -8.09 20.58 3.82
N ILE A 286 -8.12 19.69 4.81
CA ILE A 286 -8.62 18.32 4.63
C ILE A 286 -10.13 18.35 4.29
N HIS A 287 -10.92 19.20 4.93
CA HIS A 287 -12.32 19.43 4.57
C HIS A 287 -12.45 19.80 3.09
N LYS A 288 -11.69 20.79 2.61
CA LYS A 288 -11.74 21.23 1.20
C LYS A 288 -11.44 20.09 0.22
N MET A 289 -10.51 19.20 0.57
CA MET A 289 -10.17 18.03 -0.24
C MET A 289 -11.39 17.12 -0.44
N PHE A 290 -12.06 16.71 0.63
CA PHE A 290 -13.27 15.88 0.54
C PHE A 290 -14.48 16.62 -0.04
N ASN A 291 -14.59 17.92 0.25
CA ASN A 291 -15.69 18.75 -0.25
C ASN A 291 -15.67 18.89 -1.78
N ALA A 292 -14.50 18.83 -2.43
CA ALA A 292 -14.41 18.82 -3.89
C ALA A 292 -15.20 17.65 -4.49
N TYR A 293 -15.08 16.44 -3.92
CA TYR A 293 -15.84 15.27 -4.34
C TYR A 293 -17.32 15.35 -3.94
N ALA A 294 -17.62 15.95 -2.78
CA ALA A 294 -19.01 16.20 -2.38
C ALA A 294 -19.76 17.07 -3.41
N VAL A 295 -19.10 18.08 -3.98
CA VAL A 295 -19.67 18.92 -5.06
C VAL A 295 -19.95 18.10 -6.30
N ILE A 296 -19.00 17.25 -6.71
CA ILE A 296 -19.14 16.40 -7.90
C ILE A 296 -20.31 15.43 -7.73
N LEU A 297 -20.37 14.70 -6.61
CA LEU A 297 -21.45 13.76 -6.33
C LEU A 297 -22.81 14.45 -6.20
N HIS A 298 -22.87 15.68 -5.68
CA HIS A 298 -24.10 16.46 -5.67
C HIS A 298 -24.56 16.85 -7.07
N GLN A 299 -23.63 17.23 -7.96
CA GLN A 299 -23.98 17.51 -9.35
C GLN A 299 -24.48 16.24 -10.07
N TRP A 300 -23.85 15.09 -9.83
CA TRP A 300 -24.32 13.80 -10.36
C TRP A 300 -25.72 13.46 -9.87
N ASP A 301 -26.02 13.69 -8.59
CA ASP A 301 -27.36 13.53 -8.00
C ASP A 301 -28.41 14.38 -8.73
N MET A 302 -28.09 15.65 -8.99
CA MET A 302 -28.98 16.53 -9.76
C MET A 302 -29.21 16.03 -11.19
N ASP A 303 -28.15 15.61 -11.88
CA ASP A 303 -28.23 15.12 -13.27
C ASP A 303 -29.02 13.80 -13.37
N VAL A 304 -28.84 12.92 -12.39
CA VAL A 304 -29.60 11.65 -12.29
C VAL A 304 -31.07 11.93 -11.99
N THR A 305 -31.34 12.81 -11.02
CA THR A 305 -32.70 13.20 -10.65
C THR A 305 -33.46 13.82 -11.83
N ASP A 306 -32.81 14.68 -12.62
CA ASP A 306 -33.39 15.23 -13.85
C ASP A 306 -33.69 14.12 -14.87
N ALA A 307 -32.75 13.20 -15.11
CA ALA A 307 -32.92 12.12 -16.07
C ALA A 307 -34.09 11.19 -15.71
N ILE A 308 -34.19 10.75 -14.45
CA ILE A 308 -35.23 9.82 -14.00
C ILE A 308 -36.60 10.47 -13.83
N SER A 309 -36.68 11.81 -13.74
CA SER A 309 -37.95 12.53 -13.65
C SER A 309 -38.74 12.57 -14.97
N ARG A 310 -38.06 12.38 -16.10
CA ARG A 310 -38.63 12.54 -17.45
C ARG A 310 -39.36 11.31 -17.95
N SER A 311 -38.85 10.12 -17.60
CA SER A 311 -39.42 8.84 -18.01
C SER A 311 -38.85 7.71 -17.14
N VAL A 312 -39.51 6.56 -17.18
CA VAL A 312 -38.92 5.32 -16.65
C VAL A 312 -37.65 5.02 -17.45
N ILE A 313 -36.53 4.86 -16.74
CA ILE A 313 -35.21 4.62 -17.34
C ILE A 313 -34.92 3.13 -17.46
N THR A 314 -34.40 2.70 -18.60
CA THR A 314 -33.92 1.32 -18.84
C THR A 314 -32.51 1.13 -18.33
N LYS A 315 -32.06 -0.13 -18.19
CA LYS A 315 -30.65 -0.45 -17.87
C LYS A 315 -29.67 0.20 -18.84
N GLN A 316 -29.96 0.16 -20.14
CA GLN A 316 -29.07 0.70 -21.16
C GLN A 316 -28.92 2.22 -21.03
N GLU A 317 -30.02 2.94 -20.79
CA GLU A 317 -30.00 4.39 -20.59
C GLU A 317 -29.31 4.77 -19.28
N PHE A 318 -29.51 3.99 -18.22
CA PHE A 318 -28.83 4.18 -16.94
C PHE A 318 -27.32 3.98 -17.06
N ASP A 319 -26.87 2.93 -17.77
CA ASP A 319 -25.45 2.69 -18.04
C ASP A 319 -24.82 3.81 -18.86
N ALA A 320 -25.52 4.32 -19.88
CA ALA A 320 -25.03 5.43 -20.71
C ALA A 320 -24.95 6.75 -19.92
N LEU A 321 -25.91 7.02 -19.03
CA LEU A 321 -25.86 8.14 -18.10
C LEU A 321 -24.66 8.00 -17.17
N SER A 322 -24.48 6.82 -16.60
CA SER A 322 -23.43 6.56 -15.64
C SER A 322 -22.04 6.68 -16.27
N GLU A 323 -21.83 6.13 -17.47
CA GLU A 323 -20.58 6.30 -18.23
C GLU A 323 -20.27 7.78 -18.52
N ARG A 324 -21.29 8.55 -18.93
CA ARG A 324 -21.14 9.98 -19.26
C ARG A 324 -20.71 10.82 -18.06
N LEU A 325 -21.13 10.45 -16.85
CA LEU A 325 -20.74 11.14 -15.62
C LEU A 325 -19.37 10.67 -15.11
N THR A 326 -19.14 9.35 -15.11
CA THR A 326 -18.01 8.72 -14.42
C THR A 326 -16.72 8.72 -15.24
N ARG A 327 -16.78 8.43 -16.54
CA ARG A 327 -15.57 8.30 -17.37
C ARG A 327 -14.77 9.61 -17.42
N PRO A 328 -15.36 10.79 -17.70
CA PRO A 328 -14.59 12.04 -17.70
C PRO A 328 -13.99 12.38 -16.34
N PHE A 329 -14.68 12.01 -15.24
CA PHE A 329 -14.17 12.18 -13.89
C PHE A 329 -12.93 11.32 -13.65
N LEU A 330 -12.99 10.02 -13.96
CA LEU A 330 -11.85 9.11 -13.80
C LEU A 330 -10.65 9.49 -14.69
N GLU A 331 -10.89 10.12 -15.85
CA GLU A 331 -9.82 10.66 -16.71
C GLU A 331 -9.14 11.90 -16.11
N GLN A 332 -9.88 12.71 -15.33
CA GLN A 332 -9.39 13.96 -14.73
C GLN A 332 -8.82 13.78 -13.32
N HIS A 333 -9.19 12.68 -12.65
CA HIS A 333 -8.88 12.40 -11.25
C HIS A 333 -8.09 11.07 -11.14
N PRO A 334 -6.79 11.05 -11.45
CA PRO A 334 -5.95 9.85 -11.38
C PRO A 334 -5.80 9.27 -9.97
N GLU A 335 -6.22 10.00 -8.95
CA GLU A 335 -6.34 9.52 -7.57
C GLU A 335 -7.52 8.57 -7.33
N SER A 336 -8.50 8.57 -8.24
CA SER A 336 -9.71 7.78 -8.15
C SER A 336 -9.54 6.44 -8.86
N ILE A 337 -9.77 5.36 -8.13
CA ILE A 337 -9.63 3.99 -8.64
C ILE A 337 -10.96 3.44 -9.18
N GLY A 338 -12.08 4.07 -8.84
CA GLY A 338 -13.37 3.69 -9.37
C GLY A 338 -14.45 4.72 -9.10
N GLY A 339 -15.60 4.54 -9.73
CA GLY A 339 -16.77 5.38 -9.52
C GLY A 339 -17.96 4.89 -10.32
N GLY A 340 -19.15 5.25 -9.87
CA GLY A 340 -20.35 4.68 -10.45
C GLY A 340 -21.65 5.09 -9.80
N LEU A 341 -22.70 4.49 -10.36
CA LEU A 341 -24.09 4.66 -9.98
C LEU A 341 -24.68 3.28 -9.77
N ILE A 342 -25.28 3.05 -8.60
CA ILE A 342 -25.89 1.77 -8.26
C ILE A 342 -27.35 2.03 -7.89
N PRO A 343 -28.31 1.60 -8.72
CA PRO A 343 -29.73 1.76 -8.42
C PRO A 343 -30.18 0.78 -7.33
N SER A 344 -31.22 1.14 -6.58
CA SER A 344 -31.85 0.22 -5.63
C SER A 344 -32.40 -1.01 -6.35
N PRO A 345 -32.44 -2.18 -5.70
CA PRO A 345 -33.09 -3.34 -6.27
C PRO A 345 -34.50 -3.02 -6.78
N ASP A 346 -34.85 -3.59 -7.92
CA ASP A 346 -36.12 -3.39 -8.64
C ASP A 346 -36.41 -1.96 -9.14
N PHE A 347 -35.43 -1.04 -9.06
CA PHE A 347 -35.58 0.31 -9.62
C PHE A 347 -35.63 0.31 -11.15
N LEU A 348 -34.77 -0.50 -11.78
CA LEU A 348 -34.73 -0.66 -13.24
C LEU A 348 -35.69 -1.80 -13.65
N PRO A 349 -36.71 -1.55 -14.49
CA PRO A 349 -37.69 -2.57 -14.84
C PRO A 349 -37.12 -3.79 -15.57
N ASP A 350 -36.05 -3.58 -16.35
CA ASP A 350 -35.36 -4.58 -17.16
C ASP A 350 -34.11 -5.17 -16.48
N ALA A 351 -33.76 -4.69 -15.27
CA ALA A 351 -32.62 -5.16 -14.50
C ALA A 351 -32.87 -5.03 -12.98
N PRO A 352 -33.60 -5.98 -12.36
CA PRO A 352 -33.90 -5.99 -10.93
C PRO A 352 -32.69 -5.82 -10.01
N TRP A 353 -31.53 -6.32 -10.44
CA TRP A 353 -30.25 -6.14 -9.79
C TRP A 353 -29.27 -5.62 -10.83
N HIS A 354 -28.68 -4.46 -10.55
CA HIS A 354 -27.75 -3.82 -11.47
C HIS A 354 -26.72 -3.01 -10.72
N SER A 355 -25.49 -3.01 -11.21
CA SER A 355 -24.40 -2.14 -10.74
C SER A 355 -23.74 -1.54 -11.95
N SER A 356 -23.77 -0.21 -12.03
CA SER A 356 -23.16 0.55 -13.11
C SER A 356 -21.91 1.22 -12.54
N TRP A 357 -20.78 0.52 -12.58
CA TRP A 357 -19.53 0.95 -11.95
C TRP A 357 -18.35 0.84 -12.92
N TRP A 358 -17.43 1.80 -12.86
CA TRP A 358 -16.22 1.86 -13.68
C TRP A 358 -14.99 1.81 -12.79
N ILE A 359 -13.95 1.14 -13.27
CA ILE A 359 -12.65 1.03 -12.61
C ILE A 359 -11.62 1.72 -13.49
N ALA A 360 -10.74 2.48 -12.87
CA ALA A 360 -9.56 3.07 -13.49
C ALA A 360 -8.31 2.29 -13.06
N GLU A 361 -7.58 1.75 -14.03
CA GLU A 361 -6.28 1.12 -13.82
C GLU A 361 -5.20 2.04 -14.41
N HIS A 362 -4.36 2.60 -13.55
CA HIS A 362 -3.24 3.45 -13.94
C HIS A 362 -2.00 2.57 -14.18
N GLY A 363 -1.65 2.33 -15.44
CA GLY A 363 -0.46 1.58 -15.81
C GLY A 363 0.83 2.38 -15.62
N SER A 364 1.99 1.69 -15.69
CA SER A 364 3.33 2.29 -15.59
C SER A 364 3.68 3.27 -16.72
N HIS A 365 2.92 3.31 -17.81
CA HIS A 365 3.21 4.06 -19.04
C HIS A 365 2.23 5.21 -19.35
N GLU A 366 1.75 5.95 -18.34
CA GLU A 366 0.87 7.13 -18.46
C GLU A 366 -0.52 6.90 -19.11
N THR A 367 -0.81 5.71 -19.64
CA THR A 367 -2.13 5.35 -20.15
C THR A 367 -3.03 4.82 -19.04
N THR A 368 -4.08 5.58 -18.71
CA THR A 368 -5.15 5.13 -17.80
C THR A 368 -6.15 4.28 -18.57
N THR A 369 -6.39 3.05 -18.11
CA THR A 369 -7.41 2.16 -18.69
C THR A 369 -8.68 2.24 -17.85
N ILE A 370 -9.78 2.70 -18.45
CA ILE A 370 -11.09 2.79 -17.79
C ILE A 370 -12.05 1.78 -18.39
N LYS A 371 -12.56 0.86 -17.56
CA LYS A 371 -13.44 -0.23 -17.98
C LYS A 371 -14.61 -0.43 -17.00
N PRO A 372 -15.77 -0.89 -17.48
CA PRO A 372 -16.89 -1.22 -16.59
C PRO A 372 -16.58 -2.45 -15.74
N LEU A 373 -16.88 -2.37 -14.45
CA LEU A 373 -16.83 -3.49 -13.51
C LEU A 373 -17.92 -4.52 -13.87
N GLN A 374 -17.53 -5.79 -13.94
CA GLN A 374 -18.45 -6.89 -14.22
C GLN A 374 -18.71 -7.68 -12.93
N VAL A 375 -19.84 -7.40 -12.28
CA VAL A 375 -20.34 -8.18 -11.13
C VAL A 375 -21.56 -8.98 -11.53
N SER A 376 -21.76 -10.13 -10.88
CA SER A 376 -22.95 -10.95 -11.15
C SER A 376 -24.19 -10.27 -10.60
N SER A 377 -25.17 -10.00 -11.47
CA SER A 377 -26.49 -9.47 -11.11
C SER A 377 -27.50 -10.54 -10.70
N ASN A 378 -27.11 -11.81 -10.63
CA ASN A 378 -28.01 -12.91 -10.29
C ASN A 378 -27.88 -13.26 -8.81
N PRO A 379 -28.89 -13.02 -7.95
CA PRO A 379 -28.84 -13.33 -6.52
C PRO A 379 -28.59 -14.80 -6.18
N ARG A 380 -28.83 -15.71 -7.14
CA ARG A 380 -28.58 -17.14 -7.00
C ARG A 380 -27.16 -17.54 -7.41
N SER A 381 -26.37 -16.60 -7.93
CA SER A 381 -24.97 -16.82 -8.31
C SER A 381 -24.09 -16.90 -7.07
N ALA A 382 -23.14 -17.83 -7.06
CA ALA A 382 -22.12 -17.89 -6.02
C ALA A 382 -21.17 -16.68 -6.03
N SER A 383 -21.15 -15.92 -7.13
CA SER A 383 -20.38 -14.68 -7.29
C SER A 383 -21.27 -13.43 -7.22
N PHE A 384 -22.49 -13.56 -6.66
CA PHE A 384 -23.37 -12.43 -6.43
C PHE A 384 -22.80 -11.52 -5.35
N TYR A 385 -22.72 -10.24 -5.68
CA TYR A 385 -22.31 -9.22 -4.75
C TYR A 385 -23.54 -8.46 -4.25
N ASP A 386 -23.93 -8.72 -3.01
CA ASP A 386 -25.00 -7.98 -2.37
C ASP A 386 -24.48 -6.65 -1.82
N PHE A 387 -24.59 -5.62 -2.66
CA PHE A 387 -24.20 -4.26 -2.28
C PHE A 387 -25.12 -3.64 -1.22
N THR A 388 -26.32 -4.19 -0.99
CA THR A 388 -27.29 -3.56 -0.07
C THR A 388 -26.89 -3.67 1.40
N GLN A 389 -25.92 -4.53 1.70
CA GLN A 389 -25.39 -4.78 3.05
C GLN A 389 -24.10 -4.01 3.34
N GLN A 390 -23.62 -3.21 2.38
CA GLN A 390 -22.33 -2.53 2.49
C GLN A 390 -22.50 -1.18 3.18
N ASP A 391 -21.51 -0.75 3.96
CA ASP A 391 -21.57 0.51 4.70
C ASP A 391 -21.68 1.72 3.76
N TRP A 392 -21.00 1.70 2.61
CA TRP A 392 -21.10 2.74 1.59
C TRP A 392 -22.49 2.82 0.93
N TRP A 393 -23.35 1.81 1.11
CA TRP A 393 -24.75 1.79 0.68
C TRP A 393 -25.72 2.23 1.77
N VAL A 394 -25.51 1.73 3.01
CA VAL A 394 -26.41 1.97 4.15
C VAL A 394 -26.15 3.34 4.78
N GLY A 395 -24.88 3.70 4.97
CA GLY A 395 -24.44 4.95 5.56
C GLY A 395 -24.99 6.22 4.91
N PRO A 396 -24.93 6.40 3.57
CA PRO A 396 -25.46 7.61 2.92
C PRO A 396 -26.96 7.84 3.15
N GLN A 397 -27.73 6.82 3.50
CA GLN A 397 -29.16 6.97 3.79
C GLN A 397 -29.43 7.62 5.16
N GLN A 398 -28.41 7.71 6.02
CA GLN A 398 -28.52 8.20 7.40
C GLN A 398 -27.91 9.59 7.60
N VAL A 399 -27.18 10.09 6.59
CA VAL A 399 -26.48 11.38 6.65
C VAL A 399 -26.97 12.33 5.57
N ASP A 400 -26.92 13.62 5.86
CA ASP A 400 -27.17 14.66 4.87
C ASP A 400 -25.85 15.10 4.23
N GLY A 401 -25.64 14.74 2.96
CA GLY A 401 -24.45 15.14 2.21
C GLY A 401 -23.64 13.96 1.66
N LEU A 402 -22.34 14.00 1.95
CA LEU A 402 -21.36 12.97 1.60
C LEU A 402 -21.25 11.99 2.77
N HIS A 403 -21.23 10.69 2.48
CA HIS A 403 -20.82 9.66 3.43
C HIS A 403 -19.43 9.13 3.05
N ILE A 404 -18.64 8.75 4.05
CA ILE A 404 -17.28 8.24 3.87
C ILE A 404 -17.19 6.87 4.53
N THR A 405 -16.92 5.84 3.73
CA THR A 405 -16.73 4.48 4.21
C THR A 405 -15.28 4.06 4.04
N GLY A 406 -14.73 3.39 5.06
CA GLY A 406 -13.39 2.81 5.01
C GLY A 406 -12.37 3.49 5.92
N PRO A 407 -11.08 3.19 5.73
CA PRO A 407 -10.53 2.42 4.63
C PRO A 407 -10.86 0.92 4.76
N TYR A 408 -11.24 0.27 3.66
CA TYR A 408 -11.54 -1.16 3.60
C TYR A 408 -10.84 -1.81 2.40
N ILE A 409 -10.69 -3.13 2.41
CA ILE A 409 -10.10 -3.84 1.27
C ILE A 409 -11.19 -4.06 0.22
N ASP A 410 -11.07 -3.39 -0.92
CA ASP A 410 -11.98 -3.60 -2.04
C ASP A 410 -11.52 -4.79 -2.87
N TYR A 411 -12.00 -5.97 -2.49
CA TYR A 411 -11.70 -7.22 -3.19
C TYR A 411 -12.35 -7.33 -4.59
N ILE A 412 -13.27 -6.42 -4.94
CA ILE A 412 -14.07 -6.50 -6.16
C ILE A 412 -13.49 -5.58 -7.24
N CYS A 413 -13.13 -4.34 -6.88
CA CYS A 413 -12.67 -3.35 -7.85
C CYS A 413 -11.16 -3.37 -8.06
N SER A 414 -10.36 -3.23 -7.00
CA SER A 414 -8.92 -2.89 -7.11
C SER A 414 -7.95 -3.81 -6.36
N LYS A 415 -8.41 -4.59 -5.36
CA LYS A 415 -7.57 -5.34 -4.38
C LYS A 415 -6.67 -4.44 -3.53
N GLU A 416 -6.91 -3.15 -3.57
CA GLU A 416 -6.23 -2.16 -2.77
C GLU A 416 -7.16 -1.71 -1.65
N PHE A 417 -6.59 -1.03 -0.67
CA PHE A 417 -7.40 -0.35 0.33
C PHE A 417 -8.08 0.85 -0.33
N ALA A 418 -9.40 0.88 -0.27
CA ALA A 418 -10.24 1.93 -0.82
C ALA A 418 -10.91 2.74 0.28
N LEU A 419 -11.15 4.02 -0.03
CA LEU A 419 -12.07 4.86 0.69
C LEU A 419 -13.21 5.22 -0.27
N THR A 420 -14.44 4.87 0.09
CA THR A 420 -15.60 5.12 -0.76
C THR A 420 -16.35 6.33 -0.27
N LEU A 421 -16.49 7.30 -1.17
CA LEU A 421 -17.26 8.50 -0.99
C LEU A 421 -18.63 8.29 -1.64
N SER A 422 -19.71 8.33 -0.87
CA SER A 422 -21.04 8.02 -1.39
C SER A 422 -22.09 9.06 -1.07
N ARG A 423 -23.09 9.17 -1.96
CA ARG A 423 -24.25 10.05 -1.83
C ARG A 423 -25.51 9.35 -2.31
N PRO A 424 -26.65 9.44 -1.59
CA PRO A 424 -27.90 8.85 -2.06
C PRO A 424 -28.52 9.72 -3.16
N PHE A 425 -29.25 9.11 -4.09
CA PHE A 425 -30.18 9.82 -4.97
C PHE A 425 -31.60 9.27 -4.78
N TYR A 426 -32.60 10.11 -5.04
CA TYR A 426 -33.99 9.83 -4.75
C TYR A 426 -34.88 9.98 -5.99
N ALA A 427 -35.87 9.11 -6.12
CA ALA A 427 -36.93 9.21 -7.11
C ALA A 427 -38.27 9.30 -6.38
N ASN A 428 -39.08 10.34 -6.66
CA ASN A 428 -40.37 10.55 -6.00
C ASN A 428 -40.28 10.48 -4.45
N GLN A 429 -39.24 11.10 -3.87
CA GLN A 429 -38.95 11.10 -2.43
C GLN A 429 -38.68 9.71 -1.82
N ARG A 430 -38.43 8.69 -2.65
CA ARG A 430 -37.99 7.36 -2.22
C ARG A 430 -36.55 7.15 -2.61
N PHE A 431 -35.79 6.50 -1.75
CA PHE A 431 -34.42 6.12 -2.03
C PHE A 431 -34.38 5.28 -3.31
N ALA A 432 -33.59 5.73 -4.29
CA ALA A 432 -33.53 5.14 -5.62
C ALA A 432 -32.15 4.55 -5.93
N GLY A 433 -31.14 4.84 -5.11
CA GLY A 433 -29.81 4.26 -5.23
C GLY A 433 -28.73 5.16 -4.66
N VAL A 434 -27.48 4.81 -4.96
CA VAL A 434 -26.28 5.48 -4.47
C VAL A 434 -25.35 5.83 -5.64
N LEU A 435 -24.77 7.02 -5.55
CA LEU A 435 -23.65 7.47 -6.36
C LEU A 435 -22.38 7.29 -5.53
N GLY A 436 -21.29 6.84 -6.14
CA GLY A 436 -20.06 6.63 -5.39
C GLY A 436 -18.79 6.87 -6.20
N ILE A 437 -17.73 7.20 -5.47
CA ILE A 437 -16.36 7.36 -5.95
C ILE A 437 -15.45 6.58 -4.99
N ASP A 438 -14.56 5.76 -5.55
CA ASP A 438 -13.53 5.07 -4.79
C ASP A 438 -12.19 5.79 -4.95
N LEU A 439 -11.63 6.22 -3.83
CA LEU A 439 -10.27 6.75 -3.75
C LEU A 439 -9.31 5.66 -3.27
N SER A 440 -8.11 5.59 -3.86
CA SER A 440 -7.05 4.75 -3.28
C SER A 440 -6.64 5.31 -1.92
N SER A 441 -6.57 4.46 -0.90
CA SER A 441 -6.13 4.86 0.45
C SER A 441 -4.72 5.41 0.43
N LYS A 442 -3.87 4.95 -0.50
CA LYS A 442 -2.54 5.51 -0.71
C LYS A 442 -2.62 6.99 -1.08
N THR A 443 -3.50 7.35 -2.00
CA THR A 443 -3.61 8.75 -2.45
C THR A 443 -4.22 9.63 -1.37
N VAL A 444 -5.22 9.13 -0.63
CA VAL A 444 -5.77 9.83 0.53
C VAL A 444 -4.69 10.07 1.59
N GLU A 445 -3.87 9.06 1.88
CA GLU A 445 -2.72 9.18 2.77
C GLU A 445 -1.71 10.21 2.26
N ASP A 446 -1.26 10.11 1.01
CA ASP A 446 -0.27 11.03 0.43
C ASP A 446 -0.76 12.50 0.42
N LEU A 447 -2.04 12.73 0.11
CA LEU A 447 -2.64 14.07 0.13
C LEU A 447 -2.77 14.64 1.55
N ALA A 448 -3.15 13.79 2.51
CA ALA A 448 -3.32 14.19 3.90
C ALA A 448 -1.97 14.34 4.62
N ASP A 449 -0.97 13.51 4.32
CA ASP A 449 0.39 13.58 4.83
C ASP A 449 0.98 14.99 4.60
N ASP A 450 0.80 15.56 3.40
CA ASP A 450 1.23 16.91 3.06
C ASP A 450 0.56 17.99 3.94
N GLN A 451 -0.66 17.76 4.40
CA GLN A 451 -1.39 18.66 5.30
C GLN A 451 -0.97 18.47 6.75
N LEU A 452 -0.81 17.22 7.20
CA LEU A 452 -0.42 16.87 8.56
C LEU A 452 1.03 17.28 8.86
N ALA A 453 1.92 17.20 7.87
CA ALA A 453 3.31 17.66 7.99
C ALA A 453 3.46 19.17 8.27
N ALA A 454 2.40 19.96 8.10
CA ALA A 454 2.39 21.38 8.46
C ALA A 454 2.21 21.61 9.98
N LEU A 455 1.82 20.59 10.74
CA LEU A 455 1.69 20.64 12.19
C LEU A 455 3.05 20.45 12.89
N LYS A 456 3.20 21.05 14.06
CA LYS A 456 4.41 20.84 14.92
C LYS A 456 4.40 19.51 15.66
N ARG A 457 3.24 18.87 15.75
CA ARG A 457 2.98 17.69 16.56
C ARG A 457 2.47 16.58 15.64
N PRO A 458 2.77 15.31 15.94
CA PRO A 458 2.14 14.19 15.27
C PRO A 458 0.62 14.34 15.32
N ALA A 459 -0.03 13.83 14.28
CA ALA A 459 -1.46 13.94 14.12
C ALA A 459 -2.02 12.79 13.29
N ALA A 460 -3.29 12.45 13.50
CA ALA A 460 -4.00 11.41 12.76
C ALA A 460 -5.39 11.87 12.36
N VAL A 461 -5.84 11.50 11.16
CA VAL A 461 -7.20 11.72 10.67
C VAL A 461 -7.96 10.42 10.78
N VAL A 462 -9.10 10.47 11.45
CA VAL A 462 -9.91 9.30 11.82
C VAL A 462 -11.33 9.45 11.29
N THR A 463 -11.88 8.38 10.70
CA THR A 463 -13.26 8.34 10.21
C THR A 463 -14.28 8.22 11.35
N GLY A 464 -15.57 8.43 11.06
CA GLY A 464 -16.65 8.20 12.03
C GLY A 464 -16.68 6.77 12.58
N GLU A 465 -16.20 5.80 11.79
CA GLU A 465 -16.07 4.39 12.17
C GLU A 465 -14.82 4.09 13.01
N ARG A 466 -14.03 5.12 13.34
CA ARG A 466 -12.79 5.06 14.14
C ARG A 466 -11.61 4.40 13.45
N TYR A 467 -11.56 4.41 12.12
CA TYR A 467 -10.36 4.00 11.39
C TYR A 467 -9.49 5.20 11.02
N VAL A 468 -8.17 5.05 11.17
CA VAL A 468 -7.19 6.04 10.70
C VAL A 468 -7.10 5.99 9.18
N ILE A 469 -7.23 7.13 8.49
CA ILE A 469 -7.04 7.24 7.02
C ILE A 469 -5.75 7.95 6.62
N ALA A 470 -5.17 8.73 7.53
CA ALA A 470 -3.90 9.43 7.35
C ALA A 470 -3.27 9.68 8.72
N SER A 471 -1.95 9.61 8.84
CA SER A 471 -1.28 9.80 10.13
C SER A 471 0.17 10.16 9.97
N THR A 472 0.66 11.02 10.86
CA THR A 472 2.10 11.27 11.12
C THR A 472 2.53 10.71 12.47
N ALA A 473 1.61 10.05 13.20
CA ALA A 473 1.85 9.40 14.46
C ALA A 473 2.19 7.91 14.24
N VAL A 474 3.43 7.52 14.53
CA VAL A 474 3.95 6.14 14.32
C VAL A 474 3.11 5.09 15.05
N GLN A 475 2.54 5.44 16.20
CA GLN A 475 1.70 4.58 17.02
C GLN A 475 0.28 4.35 16.45
N LEU A 476 -0.14 5.16 15.47
CA LEU A 476 -1.45 5.10 14.83
C LEU A 476 -1.29 5.16 13.31
N PRO A 477 -0.68 4.15 12.67
CA PRO A 477 -0.56 4.11 11.22
C PRO A 477 -1.92 3.94 10.56
N CYS A 478 -1.99 4.20 9.25
CA CYS A 478 -3.24 4.13 8.48
C CYS A 478 -3.88 2.74 8.54
N GLY A 479 -5.21 2.73 8.65
CA GLY A 479 -6.06 1.55 8.81
C GLY A 479 -6.11 0.98 10.23
N THR A 480 -5.50 1.65 11.22
CA THR A 480 -5.63 1.29 12.64
C THR A 480 -7.03 1.64 13.13
N PHE A 481 -7.64 0.73 13.91
CA PHE A 481 -8.91 1.00 14.60
C PHE A 481 -8.62 1.65 15.96
N VAL A 482 -9.15 2.85 16.19
CA VAL A 482 -8.95 3.62 17.41
C VAL A 482 -10.00 3.22 18.45
N THR A 483 -9.58 2.50 19.50
CA THR A 483 -10.48 2.05 20.56
C THR A 483 -10.88 3.18 21.50
N ASP A 484 -9.90 3.98 21.91
CA ASP A 484 -10.05 5.13 22.80
C ASP A 484 -9.33 6.33 22.16
N VAL A 485 -9.99 7.49 22.09
CA VAL A 485 -9.35 8.75 21.74
C VAL A 485 -8.68 9.27 23.01
N PRO A 486 -7.33 9.35 23.08
CA PRO A 486 -6.66 9.80 24.30
C PRO A 486 -7.11 11.22 24.69
N SER A 487 -7.49 11.37 25.96
CA SER A 487 -8.09 12.60 26.51
C SER A 487 -7.17 13.82 26.52
N THR A 488 -5.89 13.66 26.17
CA THR A 488 -4.86 14.70 26.11
C THR A 488 -4.72 15.35 24.73
N GLU A 489 -5.47 14.91 23.73
CA GLU A 489 -5.31 15.34 22.33
C GLU A 489 -6.18 16.53 21.98
N ALA A 490 -5.64 17.48 21.20
CA ALA A 490 -6.49 18.53 20.65
C ALA A 490 -7.26 17.96 19.45
N VAL A 491 -8.58 17.96 19.58
CA VAL A 491 -9.51 17.39 18.61
C VAL A 491 -10.08 18.50 17.74
N SER A 492 -9.91 18.39 16.42
CA SER A 492 -10.59 19.24 15.43
C SER A 492 -11.54 18.40 14.59
N VAL A 493 -12.71 18.96 14.29
CA VAL A 493 -13.72 18.31 13.44
C VAL A 493 -13.51 18.75 11.99
N VAL A 494 -13.35 17.78 11.11
CA VAL A 494 -13.35 17.97 9.66
C VAL A 494 -14.76 17.68 9.18
N ASN A 495 -15.54 18.72 8.91
CA ASN A 495 -16.91 18.54 8.41
C ASN A 495 -16.87 17.95 7.00
N CYS A 496 -17.70 16.95 6.70
CA CYS A 496 -17.82 16.36 5.36
C CYS A 496 -19.23 16.60 4.76
N GLY A 497 -19.95 17.65 5.17
CA GLY A 497 -21.21 18.12 4.55
C GLY A 497 -21.86 19.32 5.28
N PRO A 498 -22.84 20.06 4.69
CA PRO A 498 -23.54 19.87 3.39
C PRO A 498 -23.20 20.93 2.31
N LEU A 499 -23.71 20.76 1.07
CA LEU A 499 -23.64 21.73 -0.04
C LEU A 499 -24.99 22.38 -0.42
N GLY A 500 -26.08 22.10 0.30
CA GLY A 500 -27.30 22.88 0.16
C GLY A 500 -27.08 24.33 0.66
N PRO A 501 -27.80 25.34 0.13
CA PRO A 501 -27.73 26.69 0.69
C PRO A 501 -28.06 26.63 2.18
N ALA A 502 -27.28 27.34 2.98
CA ALA A 502 -27.19 27.26 4.46
C ALA A 502 -28.48 27.57 5.25
N ASN A 503 -29.66 27.53 4.62
CA ASN A 503 -30.93 27.99 5.18
C ASN A 503 -31.93 26.86 5.51
N ASP A 504 -31.65 25.59 5.20
CA ASP A 504 -32.57 24.51 5.58
C ASP A 504 -32.12 23.87 6.91
N THR A 505 -32.57 24.46 8.01
CA THR A 505 -32.35 23.98 9.39
C THR A 505 -33.31 22.85 9.78
N SER A 506 -33.93 22.17 8.81
CA SER A 506 -35.00 21.18 9.06
C SER A 506 -34.55 19.72 9.07
N THR A 507 -33.29 19.40 8.75
CA THR A 507 -32.81 18.01 8.75
C THR A 507 -32.27 17.59 10.12
N THR A 508 -32.89 16.58 10.73
CA THR A 508 -32.43 15.90 11.95
C THR A 508 -31.33 14.86 11.70
N ALA A 509 -30.84 14.76 10.45
CA ALA A 509 -29.83 13.78 10.05
C ALA A 509 -28.44 14.17 10.57
N ALA A 510 -27.63 13.18 10.94
CA ALA A 510 -26.26 13.40 11.35
C ALA A 510 -25.43 13.92 10.16
N ARG A 511 -24.45 14.79 10.44
CA ARG A 511 -23.47 15.23 9.45
C ARG A 511 -22.25 14.34 9.52
N GLU A 512 -21.78 13.87 8.37
CA GLU A 512 -20.53 13.13 8.29
C GLU A 512 -19.36 14.05 8.71
N SER A 513 -18.46 13.52 9.54
CA SER A 513 -17.28 14.27 9.96
C SER A 513 -16.11 13.35 10.23
N LEU A 514 -14.92 13.78 9.84
CA LEU A 514 -13.67 13.16 10.28
C LEU A 514 -13.15 13.87 11.53
N THR A 515 -12.35 13.14 12.30
CA THR A 515 -11.72 13.65 13.51
C THR A 515 -10.23 13.80 13.28
N LEU A 516 -9.70 15.01 13.44
CA LEU A 516 -8.26 15.25 13.48
C LEU A 516 -7.78 15.21 14.93
N LEU A 517 -6.94 14.22 15.24
CA LEU A 517 -6.26 14.02 16.51
C LEU A 517 -4.85 14.61 16.45
N THR A 518 -4.41 15.29 17.50
CA THR A 518 -3.06 15.86 17.59
C THR A 518 -2.41 15.54 18.95
N PHE A 519 -1.16 15.06 18.92
CA PHE A 519 -0.46 14.46 20.06
C PHE A 519 0.60 15.40 20.65
#